data_AF-A0A811V8J2-F1
#
_entry.id   AF-A0A811V8J2-F1
#
_cell.length_a   1.000
_cell.length_b   1.000
_cell.length_c   1.000
_cell.angle_alpha   90.00
_cell.angle_beta   90.00
_cell.angle_gamma   90.00
#
_symmetry.space_group_name_H-M   'P 1'
#
loop_
_entity.id
_entity.type
_entity.pdbx_description
1 polymer ?
#
loop_
_entity_poly.entity_id
_entity_poly.type
_entity_poly.pdbx_seq_one_letter_code
_entity_poly.pdbx_strand_id
1 'polypeptide(L)'
;MVEANVLRNVAPLLLITVAFLCCSIGNTSAQENIMPQIPPSLEECYNTSYFMNRQNRLPATIDTLISLIEKDGIQRAYGVAESPGVIPYSPTGFQFPKFRILLSRLIPGNAFTFPNSTLTREERCSLHFMLSSSIDMRVRGDEGSVCSRLSQYRSQRLRRSANNLQRNNELIGDVEMLESWNAKAQNNGVIWTPWGTVSAGALLAGVATGLQQQSVQLRTLLALSSRNNGYTNLPQTATVSVDNRWAATLAGDLAEVALVQVPFTTTETASVGANGAWNSTVMPKWYFLMQRQNFEMTDAEIRGGLDGLIIAMNIASWRSQASSMKLSQLLRMYYSTNGVLNSGIMACNRKSYFNNLVQNDQTMVAQTSAFAQVLDREMQLGVTLSATSIAQFAQSAASALDTYVRKYSKDKYV
;
A
#
# COMPACT_ATOMS: atom_id res chain seq x y z
N MET A 1 62.38 -29.27 45.97
CA MET A 1 63.17 -29.05 44.74
C MET A 1 62.94 -30.28 43.85
N VAL A 2 62.34 -30.26 42.68
CA VAL A 2 61.75 -29.24 41.79
C VAL A 2 60.69 -30.00 40.98
N GLU A 3 59.46 -29.46 40.92
CA GLU A 3 58.47 -29.82 39.90
C GLU A 3 58.57 -28.87 38.70
N ALA A 4 57.98 -29.31 37.59
CA ALA A 4 57.56 -28.55 36.41
C ALA A 4 58.56 -28.43 35.24
N ASN A 5 58.38 -29.32 34.25
CA ASN A 5 58.84 -29.11 32.87
C ASN A 5 57.90 -29.82 31.87
N VAL A 6 56.66 -29.36 31.75
CA VAL A 6 55.75 -29.76 30.65
C VAL A 6 54.92 -28.54 30.22
N LEU A 7 55.54 -27.46 29.74
CA LEU A 7 54.79 -26.26 29.29
C LEU A 7 55.50 -25.45 28.19
N ARG A 8 56.24 -26.08 27.28
CA ARG A 8 56.94 -25.35 26.19
C ARG A 8 56.58 -25.68 24.74
N ASN A 9 55.75 -26.69 24.46
CA ASN A 9 55.52 -27.13 23.06
C ASN A 9 54.09 -26.98 22.53
N VAL A 10 53.15 -26.35 23.25
CA VAL A 10 51.74 -26.23 22.79
C VAL A 10 51.44 -24.87 22.12
N ALA A 11 52.29 -23.87 22.31
CA ALA A 11 52.08 -22.52 21.77
C ALA A 11 52.06 -22.41 20.22
N PRO A 12 52.89 -23.14 19.43
CA PRO A 12 52.93 -22.91 17.99
C PRO A 12 51.78 -23.59 17.22
N LEU A 13 51.14 -24.62 17.80
CA LEU A 13 50.07 -25.38 17.13
C LEU A 13 48.70 -24.69 17.23
N LEU A 14 48.50 -23.87 18.28
CA LEU A 14 47.27 -23.11 18.51
C LEU A 14 47.23 -21.82 17.66
N LEU A 15 48.39 -21.24 17.34
CA LEU A 15 48.48 -20.07 16.44
C LEU A 15 48.24 -20.43 14.96
N ILE A 16 48.66 -21.62 14.52
CA ILE A 16 48.47 -22.07 13.12
C ILE A 16 47.00 -22.44 12.85
N THR A 17 46.30 -22.99 13.85
CA THR A 17 44.87 -23.34 13.74
C THR A 17 43.98 -22.09 13.79
N VAL A 18 44.33 -21.06 14.55
CA VAL A 18 43.62 -19.75 14.54
C VAL A 18 43.88 -18.97 13.24
N ALA A 19 45.09 -19.05 12.67
CA ALA A 19 45.40 -18.41 11.39
C ALA A 19 44.64 -19.06 10.21
N PHE A 20 44.48 -20.39 10.20
CA PHE A 20 43.71 -21.08 9.15
C PHE A 20 42.18 -20.88 9.29
N LEU A 21 41.68 -20.68 10.51
CA LEU A 21 40.26 -20.35 10.73
C LEU A 21 39.93 -18.89 10.37
N CYS A 22 40.89 -17.96 10.50
CA CYS A 22 40.71 -16.57 10.06
C CYS A 22 40.80 -16.39 8.52
N CYS A 23 41.55 -17.24 7.81
CA CYS A 23 41.69 -17.13 6.35
C CYS A 23 40.59 -17.86 5.55
N SER A 24 39.66 -18.57 6.22
CA SER A 24 38.51 -19.25 5.57
C SER A 24 37.20 -18.46 5.69
N ILE A 25 37.22 -17.28 6.32
CA ILE A 25 36.13 -16.31 6.22
C ILE A 25 36.31 -15.58 4.89
N GLY A 26 35.87 -16.23 3.82
CA GLY A 26 35.64 -15.56 2.55
C GLY A 26 34.83 -14.30 2.81
N ASN A 27 35.27 -13.19 2.25
CA ASN A 27 34.51 -11.95 2.21
C ASN A 27 33.11 -12.27 1.69
N THR A 28 32.15 -12.41 2.62
CA THR A 28 30.75 -12.40 2.27
C THR A 28 30.47 -10.95 1.89
N SER A 29 30.57 -10.69 0.59
CA SER A 29 29.83 -9.58 0.01
C SER A 29 28.36 -9.91 0.26
N ALA A 30 27.85 -9.44 1.40
CA ALA A 30 26.43 -9.14 1.50
C ALA A 30 26.17 -8.12 0.40
N GLN A 31 25.78 -8.59 -0.78
CA GLN A 31 25.15 -7.72 -1.76
C GLN A 31 23.89 -7.21 -1.09
N GLU A 32 23.96 -5.99 -0.54
CA GLU A 32 22.80 -5.14 -0.34
C GLU A 32 22.17 -4.91 -1.71
N ASN A 33 21.38 -5.87 -2.18
CA ASN A 33 20.51 -5.68 -3.33
C ASN A 33 19.26 -4.92 -2.86
N ILE A 34 19.46 -3.76 -2.24
CA ILE A 34 18.50 -2.67 -2.37
C ILE A 34 18.71 -2.22 -3.81
N MET A 35 17.83 -2.58 -4.75
CA MET A 35 17.82 -1.91 -6.06
C MET A 35 17.52 -0.44 -5.76
N PRO A 36 18.52 0.47 -5.80
CA PRO A 36 18.31 1.88 -5.52
C PRO A 36 17.79 2.61 -6.77
N GLN A 37 17.65 1.87 -7.87
CA GLN A 37 17.40 2.38 -9.21
C GLN A 37 16.05 1.88 -9.70
N ILE A 38 15.44 2.69 -10.57
CA ILE A 38 14.21 2.31 -11.26
C ILE A 38 14.47 1.02 -12.04
N PRO A 39 13.57 0.02 -11.97
CA PRO A 39 13.75 -1.21 -12.71
C PRO A 39 13.78 -0.97 -14.22
N PRO A 40 14.64 -1.68 -14.99
CA PRO A 40 14.87 -1.37 -16.41
C PRO A 40 13.59 -1.38 -17.26
N SER A 41 12.62 -2.24 -16.93
CA SER A 41 11.34 -2.33 -17.65
C SER A 41 10.46 -1.08 -17.49
N LEU A 42 10.69 -0.25 -16.47
CA LEU A 42 9.94 0.97 -16.16
C LEU A 42 10.72 2.25 -16.44
N GLU A 43 12.03 2.17 -16.72
CA GLU A 43 12.87 3.34 -16.96
C GLU A 43 12.29 4.24 -18.07
N GLU A 44 11.79 3.64 -19.14
CA GLU A 44 11.13 4.35 -20.26
C GLU A 44 9.86 5.12 -19.88
N CYS A 45 9.19 4.73 -18.78
CA CYS A 45 8.02 5.43 -18.25
C CYS A 45 8.39 6.71 -17.51
N TYR A 46 9.64 6.80 -17.02
CA TYR A 46 10.16 7.93 -16.24
C TYR A 46 11.15 8.81 -17.02
N ASN A 47 11.66 8.34 -18.16
CA ASN A 47 12.55 9.09 -19.05
C ASN A 47 11.82 10.24 -19.81
N THR A 48 10.49 10.29 -19.79
CA THR A 48 9.73 11.36 -20.46
C THR A 48 8.60 11.87 -19.58
N SER A 49 8.28 13.16 -19.70
CA SER A 49 7.12 13.76 -19.03
C SER A 49 5.78 13.35 -19.67
N TYR A 50 5.80 12.63 -20.80
CA TYR A 50 4.60 12.22 -21.53
C TYR A 50 3.65 11.40 -20.65
N PHE A 51 4.12 10.30 -20.05
CA PHE A 51 3.31 9.46 -19.18
C PHE A 51 3.09 10.05 -17.77
N MET A 52 3.74 11.15 -17.41
CA MET A 52 3.43 11.89 -16.18
C MET A 52 2.08 12.61 -16.29
N ASN A 53 1.73 13.06 -17.49
CA ASN A 53 0.41 13.60 -17.73
C ASN A 53 -0.61 12.46 -17.85
N ARG A 54 -1.60 12.45 -16.95
CA ARG A 54 -2.64 11.41 -16.93
C ARG A 54 -3.44 11.34 -18.23
N GLN A 55 -3.48 12.41 -19.03
CA GLN A 55 -4.20 12.43 -20.32
C GLN A 55 -3.55 11.58 -21.41
N ASN A 56 -2.25 11.35 -21.28
CA ASN A 56 -1.46 10.56 -22.22
C ASN A 56 -1.43 9.07 -21.84
N ARG A 57 -2.10 8.70 -20.74
CA ARG A 57 -2.24 7.32 -20.29
C ARG A 57 -3.49 6.73 -20.93
N LEU A 58 -3.41 5.48 -21.36
CA LEU A 58 -4.57 4.74 -21.82
C LEU A 58 -5.63 4.68 -20.70
N PRO A 59 -6.94 4.70 -21.03
CA PRO A 59 -7.99 4.43 -20.07
C PRO A 59 -7.72 3.07 -19.44
N ALA A 60 -7.41 3.08 -18.15
CA ALA A 60 -6.92 1.90 -17.49
C ALA A 60 -8.14 1.06 -17.05
N THR A 61 -8.46 0.03 -17.84
CA THR A 61 -9.41 -1.01 -17.47
C THR A 61 -8.68 -2.09 -16.68
N ILE A 62 -9.39 -2.77 -15.80
CA ILE A 62 -8.82 -3.73 -14.83
C ILE A 62 -8.30 -5.03 -15.51
N ASP A 63 -8.45 -5.15 -16.83
CA ASP A 63 -8.18 -6.37 -17.61
C ASP A 63 -6.69 -6.68 -17.89
N THR A 64 -5.75 -6.03 -17.23
CA THR A 64 -4.32 -6.37 -17.33
C THR A 64 -3.74 -6.74 -15.96
N LEU A 65 -3.35 -8.02 -15.90
CA LEU A 65 -3.21 -8.88 -14.72
C LEU A 65 -1.88 -8.68 -13.97
N ILE A 66 -1.95 -8.62 -12.63
CA ILE A 66 -1.06 -9.13 -11.55
C ILE A 66 0.48 -8.94 -11.65
N SER A 67 1.12 -9.01 -12.82
CA SER A 67 2.57 -8.81 -12.97
C SER A 67 3.02 -7.35 -12.84
N LEU A 68 2.09 -6.38 -12.74
CA LEU A 68 2.40 -4.94 -12.60
C LEU A 68 2.11 -4.32 -11.23
N ILE A 69 1.81 -5.14 -10.20
CA ILE A 69 1.84 -4.69 -8.79
C ILE A 69 3.30 -4.49 -8.32
N GLU A 70 4.25 -4.55 -9.25
CA GLU A 70 5.62 -4.95 -8.99
C GLU A 70 6.42 -3.87 -8.22
N LYS A 71 6.17 -2.59 -8.46
CA LYS A 71 7.19 -1.55 -8.24
C LYS A 71 6.59 -0.21 -7.85
N ASP A 72 5.80 -0.25 -6.79
CA ASP A 72 5.19 0.94 -6.22
C ASP A 72 6.07 1.57 -5.15
N GLY A 73 5.88 2.86 -4.88
CA GLY A 73 6.79 3.66 -4.04
C GLY A 73 7.94 4.33 -4.81
N ILE A 74 7.85 4.39 -6.15
CA ILE A 74 8.73 5.27 -6.94
C ILE A 74 8.25 6.71 -6.78
N GLN A 75 9.12 7.55 -6.22
CA GLN A 75 8.84 8.95 -5.97
C GLN A 75 9.89 9.83 -6.66
N ARG A 76 9.52 11.08 -6.96
CA ARG A 76 10.43 12.05 -7.55
C ARG A 76 11.36 12.60 -6.46
N ALA A 77 12.65 12.72 -6.75
CA ALA A 77 13.59 13.41 -5.88
C ALA A 77 13.33 14.94 -5.89
N TYR A 78 13.28 15.55 -4.71
CA TYR A 78 13.14 17.01 -4.57
C TYR A 78 14.46 17.72 -4.92
N GLY A 79 14.37 18.86 -5.60
CA GLY A 79 15.53 19.68 -5.95
C GLY A 79 16.38 19.13 -7.11
N VAL A 80 15.99 18.01 -7.73
CA VAL A 80 16.70 17.44 -8.89
C VAL A 80 15.97 17.84 -10.17
N ALA A 81 16.69 18.50 -11.07
CA ALA A 81 16.23 18.83 -12.41
C ALA A 81 16.45 17.65 -13.37
N GLU A 82 15.59 17.53 -14.38
CA GLU A 82 15.76 16.54 -15.45
C GLU A 82 16.96 16.97 -16.32
N SER A 83 17.94 16.09 -16.48
CA SER A 83 19.10 16.30 -17.35
C SER A 83 19.52 14.98 -18.01
N PRO A 84 20.28 15.02 -19.13
CA PRO A 84 20.73 13.79 -19.80
C PRO A 84 21.45 12.84 -18.83
N GLY A 85 20.95 11.60 -18.71
CA GLY A 85 21.48 10.59 -17.79
C GLY A 85 20.98 10.70 -16.33
N VAL A 86 20.11 11.66 -16.02
CA VAL A 86 19.52 11.84 -14.68
C VAL A 86 18.00 11.77 -14.75
N ILE A 87 17.44 10.63 -14.33
CA ILE A 87 16.00 10.48 -14.10
C ILE A 87 15.74 10.85 -12.64
N PRO A 88 14.96 11.90 -12.34
CA PRO A 88 14.77 12.38 -10.96
C PRO A 88 13.75 11.52 -10.20
N TYR A 89 13.74 10.21 -10.38
CA TYR A 89 12.82 9.28 -9.74
C TYR A 89 13.58 8.09 -9.16
N SER A 90 13.16 7.65 -7.97
CA SER A 90 13.78 6.52 -7.28
C SER A 90 12.77 5.79 -6.41
N PRO A 91 12.96 4.49 -6.14
CA PRO A 91 12.11 3.69 -5.27
C PRO A 91 12.35 4.00 -3.78
N THR A 92 12.21 5.28 -3.39
CA THR A 92 12.46 5.77 -2.02
C THR A 92 11.19 6.03 -1.23
N GLY A 93 10.00 5.83 -1.82
CA GLY A 93 8.73 5.99 -1.14
C GLY A 93 8.56 5.00 0.00
N PHE A 94 7.85 5.42 1.05
CA PHE A 94 7.60 4.59 2.23
C PHE A 94 6.83 3.30 1.90
N GLN A 95 6.08 3.27 0.79
CA GLN A 95 5.34 2.09 0.33
C GLN A 95 6.23 1.01 -0.28
N PHE A 96 7.42 1.37 -0.78
CA PHE A 96 8.25 0.47 -1.56
C PHE A 96 8.65 -0.81 -0.80
N PRO A 97 9.09 -0.75 0.48
CA PRO A 97 9.46 -1.96 1.23
C PRO A 97 8.30 -2.93 1.45
N LYS A 98 7.07 -2.44 1.66
CA LYS A 98 5.86 -3.28 1.75
C LYS A 98 5.67 -4.09 0.47
N PHE A 99 5.61 -3.43 -0.67
CA PHE A 99 5.40 -4.10 -1.96
C PHE A 99 6.53 -5.08 -2.30
N ARG A 100 7.78 -4.74 -1.96
CA ARG A 100 8.92 -5.65 -2.08
C ARG A 100 8.72 -6.93 -1.28
N ILE A 101 8.33 -6.84 0.00
CA ILE A 101 8.08 -8.01 0.84
C ILE A 101 6.97 -8.88 0.25
N LEU A 102 5.87 -8.24 -0.17
CA LEU A 102 4.72 -8.94 -0.73
C LEU A 102 5.12 -9.80 -1.94
N LEU A 103 5.86 -9.22 -2.88
CA LEU A 103 6.26 -9.90 -4.12
C LEU A 103 7.36 -10.92 -3.93
N SER A 104 8.31 -10.66 -3.04
CA SER A 104 9.46 -11.56 -2.84
C SER A 104 9.17 -12.71 -1.88
N ARG A 105 8.20 -12.57 -0.96
CA ARG A 105 7.99 -13.53 0.15
C ARG A 105 6.56 -14.04 0.31
N LEU A 106 5.54 -13.36 -0.21
CA LEU A 106 4.13 -13.66 0.09
C LEU A 106 3.26 -13.92 -1.14
N ILE A 107 3.74 -13.62 -2.35
CA ILE A 107 3.05 -13.88 -3.61
C ILE A 107 3.90 -14.84 -4.44
N PRO A 108 3.37 -16.01 -4.83
CA PRO A 108 4.12 -16.96 -5.64
C PRO A 108 4.19 -16.51 -7.10
N GLY A 109 5.38 -16.17 -7.55
CA GLY A 109 5.66 -15.84 -8.95
C GLY A 109 6.97 -15.06 -9.07
N ASN A 110 7.67 -15.22 -10.19
CA ASN A 110 8.86 -14.43 -10.45
C ASN A 110 8.53 -13.29 -11.42
N ALA A 111 8.37 -12.08 -10.88
CA ALA A 111 8.07 -10.90 -11.69
C ALA A 111 9.22 -10.52 -12.64
N PHE A 112 10.46 -10.96 -12.37
CA PHE A 112 11.61 -10.80 -13.27
C PHE A 112 11.53 -11.65 -14.55
N THR A 113 10.57 -12.58 -14.63
CA THR A 113 10.40 -13.46 -15.81
C THR A 113 9.25 -13.04 -16.73
N PHE A 114 8.61 -11.90 -16.48
CA PHE A 114 7.57 -11.40 -17.37
C PHE A 114 8.17 -10.97 -18.71
N PRO A 115 7.66 -11.43 -19.87
CA PRO A 115 8.21 -11.06 -21.17
C PRO A 115 8.03 -9.55 -21.39
N ASN A 116 9.10 -8.83 -21.72
CA ASN A 116 8.98 -7.40 -22.01
C ASN A 116 8.12 -7.09 -23.26
N SER A 117 7.86 -8.07 -24.12
CA SER A 117 7.11 -7.94 -25.37
C SER A 117 5.59 -8.13 -25.24
N THR A 118 5.07 -8.55 -24.09
CA THR A 118 3.62 -8.80 -23.93
C THR A 118 2.79 -7.54 -23.78
N LEU A 119 3.40 -6.41 -23.41
CA LEU A 119 2.74 -5.11 -23.30
C LEU A 119 3.51 -4.06 -24.09
N THR A 120 2.77 -3.23 -24.82
CA THR A 120 3.32 -2.01 -25.44
C THR A 120 3.79 -1.03 -24.37
N ARG A 121 4.63 -0.07 -24.76
CA ARG A 121 5.15 0.96 -23.84
C ARG A 121 4.00 1.74 -23.18
N GLU A 122 2.99 2.10 -23.96
CA GLU A 122 1.83 2.84 -23.53
C GLU A 122 1.00 2.03 -22.52
N GLU A 123 0.75 0.75 -22.79
CA GLU A 123 0.04 -0.15 -21.88
C GLU A 123 0.79 -0.32 -20.57
N ARG A 124 2.10 -0.61 -20.64
CA ARG A 124 2.95 -0.83 -19.47
C ARG A 124 2.98 0.40 -18.56
N CYS A 125 3.24 1.58 -19.11
CA CYS A 125 3.31 2.81 -18.31
C CYS A 125 1.94 3.22 -17.78
N SER A 126 0.87 3.08 -18.58
CA SER A 126 -0.49 3.40 -18.12
C SER A 126 -0.92 2.51 -16.96
N LEU A 127 -0.60 1.22 -17.06
CA LEU A 127 -0.91 0.23 -16.04
C LEU A 127 -0.08 0.41 -14.77
N HIS A 128 1.22 0.69 -14.91
CA HIS A 128 2.10 1.06 -13.79
C HIS A 128 1.52 2.21 -12.96
N PHE A 129 1.12 3.31 -13.62
CA PHE A 129 0.54 4.45 -12.92
C PHE A 129 -0.92 4.25 -12.44
N MET A 130 -1.62 3.24 -12.96
CA MET A 130 -2.94 2.82 -12.44
C MET A 130 -2.79 2.01 -11.15
N LEU A 131 -1.74 1.21 -11.02
CA LEU A 131 -1.55 0.35 -9.85
C LEU A 131 -0.76 1.02 -8.74
N SER A 132 -0.06 2.12 -9.03
CA SER A 132 0.77 2.82 -8.06
C SER A 132 -0.05 3.64 -7.04
N SER A 133 0.22 3.43 -5.76
CA SER A 133 -0.19 4.19 -4.59
C SER A 133 0.75 5.38 -4.30
N SER A 134 1.55 5.80 -5.28
CA SER A 134 2.43 6.96 -5.14
C SER A 134 1.63 8.26 -5.02
N ILE A 135 2.10 9.14 -4.14
CA ILE A 135 1.51 10.45 -3.92
C ILE A 135 2.48 11.51 -4.42
N ASP A 136 2.02 12.33 -5.36
CA ASP A 136 2.78 13.44 -5.91
C ASP A 136 2.46 14.71 -5.12
N MET A 137 3.45 15.25 -4.40
CA MET A 137 3.31 16.50 -3.65
C MET A 137 3.84 17.72 -4.42
N ARG A 138 4.19 17.57 -5.71
CA ARG A 138 4.72 18.67 -6.51
C ARG A 138 3.67 19.76 -6.70
N VAL A 139 4.12 21.00 -6.57
CA VAL A 139 3.36 22.18 -6.99
C VAL A 139 3.42 22.28 -8.52
N ARG A 140 2.29 22.11 -9.19
CA ARG A 140 2.13 22.11 -10.65
C ARG A 140 2.05 23.52 -11.24
N GLY A 141 1.75 24.53 -10.42
CA GLY A 141 1.58 25.92 -10.84
C GLY A 141 0.20 26.21 -11.45
N ASP A 142 -0.63 25.19 -11.68
CA ASP A 142 -1.99 25.30 -12.21
C ASP A 142 -3.08 25.08 -11.14
N GLU A 143 -2.69 24.93 -9.87
CA GLU A 143 -3.60 24.62 -8.76
C GLU A 143 -4.70 25.66 -8.59
N GLY A 144 -4.40 26.94 -8.85
CA GLY A 144 -5.37 28.04 -8.86
C GLY A 144 -6.58 27.79 -9.76
N SER A 145 -6.43 26.99 -10.81
CA SER A 145 -7.49 26.70 -11.80
C SER A 145 -8.11 25.31 -11.62
N VAL A 146 -7.33 24.33 -11.17
CA VAL A 146 -7.77 22.93 -11.03
C VAL A 146 -8.29 22.64 -9.62
N CYS A 147 -7.66 23.19 -8.58
CA CYS A 147 -8.03 22.98 -7.19
C CYS A 147 -9.18 23.89 -6.72
N SER A 148 -9.53 24.93 -7.48
CA SER A 148 -10.75 25.76 -7.32
C SER A 148 -12.02 24.93 -7.43
N ARG A 149 -11.96 23.89 -8.27
CA ARG A 149 -13.11 23.16 -8.79
C ARG A 149 -13.21 21.76 -8.22
N LEU A 150 -12.61 21.50 -7.04
CA LEU A 150 -12.71 20.19 -6.41
C LEU A 150 -14.18 19.87 -6.13
N SER A 151 -14.73 18.98 -6.96
CA SER A 151 -16.03 18.41 -6.74
C SER A 151 -15.88 17.33 -5.67
N GLN A 152 -16.10 17.70 -4.41
CA GLN A 152 -16.53 16.73 -3.42
C GLN A 152 -17.73 15.96 -3.98
N TYR A 153 -17.88 14.67 -3.65
CA TYR A 153 -19.04 13.83 -3.98
C TYR A 153 -20.37 14.55 -3.68
N ARG A 154 -20.81 15.41 -4.60
CA ARG A 154 -22.11 16.07 -4.60
C ARG A 154 -22.93 15.32 -5.63
N SER A 155 -23.78 14.42 -5.14
CA SER A 155 -25.03 14.17 -5.84
C SER A 155 -25.69 15.54 -6.05
N GLN A 156 -25.85 15.97 -7.30
CA GLN A 156 -26.70 17.11 -7.63
C GLN A 156 -28.09 16.77 -7.09
N ARG A 157 -28.44 17.26 -5.90
CA ARG A 157 -29.79 17.10 -5.36
C ARG A 157 -30.68 18.00 -6.20
N LEU A 158 -31.30 17.44 -7.24
CA LEU A 158 -32.47 18.08 -7.83
C LEU A 158 -33.56 18.06 -6.76
N ARG A 159 -33.94 19.24 -6.30
CA ARG A 159 -34.90 19.47 -5.23
C ARG A 159 -36.25 18.89 -5.65
N ARG A 160 -36.63 17.72 -5.13
CA ARG A 160 -38.01 17.24 -5.20
C ARG A 160 -38.78 17.87 -4.04
N SER A 161 -39.22 19.11 -4.21
CA SER A 161 -40.45 19.65 -3.61
C SER A 161 -40.61 21.12 -4.00
N ALA A 162 -41.65 21.42 -4.77
CA ALA A 162 -42.19 22.76 -4.92
C ALA A 162 -43.18 22.95 -3.77
N ASN A 163 -42.72 23.47 -2.64
CA ASN A 163 -43.62 24.15 -1.71
C ASN A 163 -42.89 25.27 -0.99
N ASN A 164 -43.48 26.45 -1.13
CA ASN A 164 -43.09 27.74 -0.59
C ASN A 164 -42.92 27.69 0.93
N LEU A 165 -41.72 28.02 1.40
CA LEU A 165 -41.54 28.75 2.65
C LEU A 165 -40.41 29.77 2.45
N GLN A 166 -40.77 31.04 2.50
CA GLN A 166 -39.85 32.14 2.75
C GLN A 166 -39.10 31.86 4.05
N ARG A 167 -37.78 31.72 3.96
CA ARG A 167 -36.86 31.99 5.07
C ARG A 167 -35.45 32.13 4.52
N ASN A 168 -34.89 33.30 4.81
CA ASN A 168 -33.50 33.70 4.93
C ASN A 168 -32.45 32.92 4.13
N ASN A 169 -31.64 33.68 3.40
CA ASN A 169 -30.51 33.27 2.55
C ASN A 169 -29.35 32.60 3.32
N GLU A 170 -29.62 31.67 4.24
CA GLU A 170 -28.64 30.74 4.79
C GLU A 170 -28.58 29.49 3.93
N LEU A 171 -28.03 29.66 2.73
CA LEU A 171 -27.16 28.64 2.17
C LEU A 171 -25.90 28.62 3.06
N ILE A 172 -25.99 27.98 4.22
CA ILE A 172 -24.80 27.43 4.87
C ILE A 172 -24.42 26.20 4.04
N GLY A 173 -23.92 26.47 2.84
CA GLY A 173 -23.13 25.51 2.09
C GLY A 173 -21.73 25.71 2.59
N ASP A 174 -21.29 24.85 3.49
CA ASP A 174 -19.97 24.83 4.12
C ASP A 174 -18.89 25.33 3.14
N VAL A 175 -18.61 26.63 3.26
CA VAL A 175 -17.43 27.28 2.69
C VAL A 175 -16.32 26.90 3.64
N GLU A 176 -15.76 25.70 3.45
CA GLU A 176 -14.46 25.35 4.01
C GLU A 176 -13.64 24.65 2.94
N MET A 177 -13.04 25.46 2.06
CA MET A 177 -11.68 25.27 1.54
C MET A 177 -11.14 26.66 1.19
N LEU A 178 -11.15 27.58 2.16
CA LEU A 178 -10.38 28.82 2.10
C LEU A 178 -9.04 28.69 2.83
N GLU A 179 -8.51 27.47 2.95
CA GLU A 179 -7.10 27.28 3.31
C GLU A 179 -6.30 26.78 2.10
N SER A 180 -5.55 27.73 1.57
CA SER A 180 -4.33 27.57 0.78
C SER A 180 -4.47 26.89 -0.58
N TRP A 181 -4.59 27.74 -1.60
CA TRP A 181 -4.41 27.47 -3.03
C TRP A 181 -3.03 26.96 -3.43
N ASN A 182 -2.15 26.70 -2.47
CA ASN A 182 -0.76 26.36 -2.73
C ASN A 182 -0.57 24.87 -2.43
N ALA A 183 -0.42 24.07 -3.48
CA ALA A 183 -0.06 22.65 -3.48
C ALA A 183 -1.04 21.70 -2.77
N LYS A 184 -1.82 20.95 -3.56
CA LYS A 184 -2.57 19.78 -3.07
C LYS A 184 -1.86 18.52 -3.53
N ALA A 185 -1.62 17.59 -2.59
CA ALA A 185 -1.05 16.29 -2.91
C ALA A 185 -1.99 15.53 -3.84
N GLN A 186 -1.46 14.98 -4.92
CA GLN A 186 -2.20 14.19 -5.89
C GLN A 186 -1.98 12.71 -5.62
N ASN A 187 -3.06 11.95 -5.42
CA ASN A 187 -2.97 10.50 -5.30
C ASN A 187 -3.04 9.87 -6.70
N ASN A 188 -2.04 9.05 -7.04
CA ASN A 188 -2.04 8.26 -8.26
C ASN A 188 -2.72 6.90 -8.02
N GLY A 189 -2.94 6.13 -9.09
CA GLY A 189 -3.51 4.78 -9.03
C GLY A 189 -4.91 4.63 -8.43
N VAL A 190 -5.66 5.73 -8.32
CA VAL A 190 -7.06 5.69 -7.90
C VAL A 190 -8.00 5.70 -9.09
N ILE A 191 -9.09 4.92 -8.96
CA ILE A 191 -10.16 4.81 -9.94
C ILE A 191 -11.48 5.29 -9.35
N TRP A 192 -12.32 5.84 -10.22
CA TRP A 192 -13.66 6.27 -9.86
C TRP A 192 -14.61 5.08 -10.00
N THR A 193 -15.41 4.82 -8.96
CA THR A 193 -16.51 3.85 -9.00
C THR A 193 -17.81 4.52 -8.54
N PRO A 194 -18.98 3.96 -8.89
CA PRO A 194 -20.25 4.45 -8.36
C PRO A 194 -20.26 4.49 -6.83
N TRP A 195 -19.55 3.57 -6.17
CA TRP A 195 -19.54 3.40 -4.71
C TRP A 195 -18.35 4.12 -4.02
N GLY A 196 -17.71 5.07 -4.71
CA GLY A 196 -16.60 5.85 -4.17
C GLY A 196 -15.30 5.66 -4.93
N THR A 197 -14.25 6.37 -4.50
CA THR A 197 -12.92 6.29 -5.11
C THR A 197 -12.22 5.09 -4.51
N VAL A 198 -11.53 4.31 -5.34
CA VAL A 198 -10.88 3.07 -4.91
C VAL A 198 -9.44 3.06 -5.41
N SER A 199 -8.50 2.66 -4.58
CA SER A 199 -7.14 2.35 -5.00
C SER A 199 -7.14 1.06 -5.81
N ALA A 200 -6.79 1.14 -7.10
CA ALA A 200 -6.80 -0.03 -7.98
C ALA A 200 -5.69 -1.01 -7.61
N GLY A 201 -4.54 -0.50 -7.15
CA GLY A 201 -3.42 -1.32 -6.66
C GLY A 201 -3.84 -2.23 -5.51
N ALA A 202 -4.40 -1.66 -4.44
CA ALA A 202 -4.83 -2.41 -3.26
C ALA A 202 -5.95 -3.42 -3.58
N LEU A 203 -6.93 -3.01 -4.40
CA LEU A 203 -8.01 -3.88 -4.88
C LEU A 203 -7.45 -5.11 -5.60
N LEU A 204 -6.56 -4.88 -6.57
CA LEU A 204 -6.04 -5.94 -7.43
C LEU A 204 -5.03 -6.83 -6.71
N ALA A 205 -4.25 -6.27 -5.77
CA ALA A 205 -3.39 -7.05 -4.89
C ALA A 205 -4.22 -8.02 -4.01
N GLY A 206 -5.37 -7.58 -3.52
CA GLY A 206 -6.34 -8.44 -2.84
C GLY A 206 -6.83 -9.58 -3.74
N VAL A 207 -7.25 -9.28 -4.98
CA VAL A 207 -7.66 -10.33 -5.93
C VAL A 207 -6.53 -11.33 -6.21
N ALA A 208 -5.31 -10.84 -6.43
CA ALA A 208 -4.14 -11.66 -6.73
C ALA A 208 -3.83 -12.65 -5.60
N THR A 209 -3.75 -12.14 -4.37
CA THR A 209 -3.50 -12.95 -3.17
C THR A 209 -4.66 -13.88 -2.86
N GLY A 210 -5.90 -13.50 -3.19
CA GLY A 210 -7.06 -14.37 -3.12
C GLY A 210 -7.01 -15.56 -4.09
N LEU A 211 -6.44 -15.37 -5.29
CA LEU A 211 -6.22 -16.45 -6.27
C LEU A 211 -5.02 -17.33 -5.90
N GLN A 212 -4.03 -16.76 -5.23
CA GLN A 212 -2.81 -17.43 -4.79
C GLN A 212 -2.67 -17.33 -3.28
N GLN A 213 -3.60 -17.95 -2.55
CA GLN A 213 -3.64 -17.85 -1.09
C GLN A 213 -2.38 -18.47 -0.49
N GLN A 214 -1.69 -17.70 0.34
CA GLN A 214 -0.51 -18.15 1.06
C GLN A 214 -0.51 -17.59 2.49
N SER A 215 -0.09 -18.43 3.43
CA SER A 215 0.18 -18.01 4.81
C SER A 215 1.57 -18.48 5.20
N VAL A 216 2.42 -17.55 5.63
CA VAL A 216 3.82 -17.80 5.96
C VAL A 216 4.05 -17.46 7.43
N GLN A 217 4.74 -18.33 8.16
CA GLN A 217 5.06 -18.08 9.56
C GLN A 217 5.94 -16.83 9.71
N LEU A 218 5.64 -15.99 10.71
CA LEU A 218 6.40 -14.77 10.99
C LEU A 218 7.90 -15.05 11.15
N ARG A 219 8.26 -16.12 11.85
CA ARG A 219 9.67 -16.52 12.05
C ARG A 219 10.40 -16.73 10.72
N THR A 220 9.75 -17.34 9.74
CA THR A 220 10.31 -17.56 8.40
C THR A 220 10.51 -16.23 7.68
N LEU A 221 9.53 -15.32 7.75
CA LEU A 221 9.63 -14.00 7.12
C LEU A 221 10.74 -13.14 7.75
N LEU A 222 10.93 -13.23 9.07
CA LEU A 222 11.98 -12.54 9.80
C LEU A 222 13.37 -13.18 9.57
N ALA A 223 13.45 -14.48 9.28
CA ALA A 223 14.71 -15.12 8.89
C ALA A 223 15.15 -14.71 7.47
N LEU A 224 14.19 -14.41 6.59
CA LEU A 224 14.44 -13.94 5.22
C LEU A 224 14.71 -12.43 5.14
N SER A 225 14.61 -11.69 6.25
CA SER A 225 14.79 -10.23 6.24
C SER A 225 16.24 -9.83 6.02
N SER A 226 16.49 -8.79 5.21
CA SER A 226 17.84 -8.35 4.84
C SER A 226 18.61 -7.72 6.01
N ARG A 227 17.91 -7.16 7.01
CA ARG A 227 18.53 -6.54 8.18
C ARG A 227 18.34 -7.39 9.42
N ASN A 228 19.45 -7.75 10.05
CA ASN A 228 19.46 -8.34 11.38
C ASN A 228 19.47 -7.22 12.43
N ASN A 229 18.29 -6.67 12.76
CA ASN A 229 18.15 -5.62 13.79
C ASN A 229 18.35 -6.13 15.24
N GLY A 230 19.12 -7.20 15.44
CA GLY A 230 19.57 -7.61 16.78
C GLY A 230 18.49 -8.05 17.77
N TYR A 231 17.27 -8.35 17.34
CA TYR A 231 16.22 -8.89 18.22
C TYR A 231 16.62 -10.29 18.72
N THR A 232 17.25 -10.37 19.88
CA THR A 232 17.65 -11.62 20.56
C THR A 232 16.46 -12.38 21.13
N ASN A 233 15.36 -11.67 21.42
CA ASN A 233 14.09 -12.23 21.84
C ASN A 233 13.03 -11.90 20.79
N LEU A 234 12.80 -12.81 19.85
CA LEU A 234 11.56 -12.77 19.07
C LEU A 234 10.40 -12.84 20.06
N PRO A 235 9.44 -11.90 20.01
CA PRO A 235 8.23 -11.98 20.83
C PRO A 235 7.58 -13.37 20.71
N GLN A 236 6.94 -13.87 21.77
CA GLN A 236 6.15 -15.12 21.76
C GLN A 236 5.06 -15.15 20.67
N THR A 237 4.79 -14.02 20.01
CA THR A 237 4.04 -13.88 18.75
C THR A 237 4.66 -14.62 17.55
N ALA A 238 5.79 -15.33 17.71
CA ALA A 238 6.44 -16.16 16.69
C ALA A 238 5.55 -17.29 16.13
N THR A 239 4.41 -17.62 16.75
CA THR A 239 3.41 -18.57 16.22
C THR A 239 2.43 -17.94 15.23
N VAL A 240 2.38 -16.62 15.10
CA VAL A 240 1.47 -15.94 14.17
C VAL A 240 1.97 -16.12 12.74
N SER A 241 1.10 -16.59 11.85
CA SER A 241 1.34 -16.62 10.42
C SER A 241 0.76 -15.38 9.76
N VAL A 242 1.49 -14.83 8.80
CA VAL A 242 1.04 -13.70 7.99
C VAL A 242 0.32 -14.25 6.77
N ASP A 243 -0.96 -13.89 6.63
CA ASP A 243 -1.77 -14.19 5.45
C ASP A 243 -1.54 -13.11 4.40
N ASN A 244 -1.18 -13.53 3.19
CA ASN A 244 -0.86 -12.61 2.11
C ASN A 244 -2.04 -11.71 1.71
N ARG A 245 -3.29 -12.16 1.90
CA ARG A 245 -4.49 -11.36 1.62
C ARG A 245 -4.61 -10.16 2.54
N TRP A 246 -4.30 -10.34 3.81
CA TRP A 246 -4.28 -9.25 4.79
C TRP A 246 -3.08 -8.32 4.55
N ALA A 247 -1.89 -8.88 4.34
CA ALA A 247 -0.68 -8.11 4.12
C ALA A 247 -0.73 -7.27 2.83
N ALA A 248 -1.36 -7.77 1.77
CA ALA A 248 -1.49 -7.05 0.49
C ALA A 248 -2.61 -6.00 0.48
N THR A 249 -3.45 -5.97 1.52
CA THR A 249 -4.57 -5.03 1.64
C THR A 249 -4.42 -4.24 2.94
N LEU A 250 -5.31 -4.42 3.91
CA LEU A 250 -5.42 -3.57 5.08
C LEU A 250 -4.20 -3.66 6.01
N ALA A 251 -3.70 -4.87 6.30
CA ALA A 251 -2.66 -5.03 7.31
C ALA A 251 -1.30 -4.46 6.85
N GLY A 252 -1.04 -4.45 5.54
CA GLY A 252 0.16 -3.83 4.96
C GLY A 252 0.16 -2.31 5.10
N ASP A 253 -0.94 -1.66 4.70
CA ASP A 253 -1.09 -0.21 4.82
C ASP A 253 -1.13 0.23 6.29
N LEU A 254 -1.80 -0.54 7.16
CA LEU A 254 -1.81 -0.28 8.60
C LEU A 254 -0.43 -0.45 9.25
N ALA A 255 0.41 -1.35 8.72
CA ALA A 255 1.78 -1.48 9.20
C ALA A 255 2.61 -0.26 8.84
N GLU A 256 2.40 0.34 7.66
CA GLU A 256 3.03 1.61 7.28
C GLU A 256 2.60 2.73 8.21
N VAL A 257 1.29 2.85 8.49
CA VAL A 257 0.76 3.79 9.50
C VAL A 257 1.44 3.59 10.86
N ALA A 258 1.52 2.35 11.34
CA ALA A 258 2.09 2.03 12.65
C ALA A 258 3.59 2.38 12.76
N LEU A 259 4.36 2.29 11.67
CA LEU A 259 5.81 2.51 11.67
C LEU A 259 6.22 3.93 11.27
N VAL A 260 5.48 4.56 10.36
CA VAL A 260 5.85 5.85 9.75
C VAL A 260 5.12 7.02 10.40
N GLN A 261 3.89 6.80 10.88
CA GLN A 261 3.07 7.88 11.44
C GLN A 261 3.10 7.89 12.96
N VAL A 262 2.69 6.78 13.61
CA VAL A 262 2.46 6.72 15.06
C VAL A 262 3.67 7.16 15.91
N PRO A 263 4.92 6.75 15.61
CA PRO A 263 6.08 7.12 16.43
C PRO A 263 6.40 8.62 16.47
N PHE A 264 5.87 9.38 15.51
CA PHE A 264 6.08 10.83 15.41
C PHE A 264 4.91 11.63 16.01
N THR A 265 3.90 10.95 16.54
CA THR A 265 2.78 11.58 17.25
C THR A 265 3.05 11.60 18.76
N THR A 266 2.72 12.71 19.42
CA THR A 266 2.88 12.83 20.88
C THR A 266 1.89 11.98 21.67
N THR A 267 0.79 11.58 21.05
CA THR A 267 -0.31 10.81 21.66
C THR A 267 -0.29 9.32 21.30
N GLU A 268 0.66 8.87 20.47
CA GLU A 268 0.72 7.49 19.95
C GLU A 268 -0.58 7.03 19.25
N THR A 269 -1.32 7.99 18.70
CA THR A 269 -2.60 7.75 18.02
C THR A 269 -2.42 7.79 16.51
N ALA A 270 -2.85 6.73 15.84
CA ALA A 270 -2.93 6.71 14.39
C ALA A 270 -4.08 7.59 13.87
N SER A 271 -3.89 8.18 12.69
CA SER A 271 -4.96 8.85 11.93
C SER A 271 -4.99 8.30 10.52
N VAL A 272 -6.12 7.70 10.15
CA VAL A 272 -6.31 7.04 8.84
C VAL A 272 -7.44 7.70 8.06
N GLY A 273 -7.47 7.43 6.75
CA GLY A 273 -8.54 7.85 5.86
C GLY A 273 -8.40 9.28 5.38
N ALA A 274 -7.19 9.63 4.93
CA ALA A 274 -6.93 10.92 4.30
C ALA A 274 -7.91 11.15 3.12
N ASN A 275 -8.76 12.17 3.27
CA ASN A 275 -9.84 12.44 2.34
C ASN A 275 -9.33 13.15 1.08
N GLY A 276 -10.01 12.95 -0.03
CA GLY A 276 -9.73 13.62 -1.29
C GLY A 276 -10.97 13.86 -2.15
N ALA A 277 -10.76 14.57 -3.25
CA ALA A 277 -11.81 14.88 -4.20
C ALA A 277 -11.29 14.89 -5.64
N TRP A 278 -12.19 14.54 -6.55
CA TRP A 278 -11.94 14.66 -7.98
C TRP A 278 -12.07 16.11 -8.44
N ASN A 279 -11.26 16.47 -9.43
CA ASN A 279 -11.34 17.78 -10.09
C ASN A 279 -12.62 17.99 -10.92
N SER A 280 -13.32 16.90 -11.26
CA SER A 280 -14.59 16.92 -12.01
C SER A 280 -15.35 15.63 -11.73
N THR A 281 -16.67 15.72 -11.60
CA THR A 281 -17.58 14.58 -11.52
C THR A 281 -17.98 14.01 -12.89
N VAL A 282 -17.86 14.82 -13.96
CA VAL A 282 -18.23 14.42 -15.32
C VAL A 282 -17.06 13.74 -16.03
N MET A 283 -15.85 14.27 -15.82
CA MET A 283 -14.63 13.71 -16.38
C MET A 283 -13.52 13.70 -15.32
N PRO A 284 -13.55 12.76 -14.35
CA PRO A 284 -12.60 12.69 -13.25
C PRO A 284 -11.18 12.42 -13.76
N LYS A 285 -10.35 13.46 -13.80
CA LYS A 285 -8.96 13.40 -14.31
C LYS A 285 -7.91 13.43 -13.22
N TRP A 286 -8.13 14.15 -12.12
CA TRP A 286 -7.15 14.22 -11.03
C TRP A 286 -7.87 14.06 -9.71
N TYR A 287 -7.29 13.26 -8.83
CA TYR A 287 -7.74 13.08 -7.46
C TYR A 287 -6.76 13.76 -6.52
N PHE A 288 -7.25 14.74 -5.77
CA PHE A 288 -6.45 15.54 -4.86
C PHE A 288 -6.81 15.22 -3.43
N LEU A 289 -5.79 15.01 -2.61
CA LEU A 289 -5.94 14.90 -1.17
C LEU A 289 -6.15 16.30 -0.58
N MET A 290 -7.01 16.37 0.43
CA MET A 290 -7.30 17.62 1.14
C MET A 290 -6.31 17.87 2.28
N GLN A 291 -5.70 16.80 2.78
CA GLN A 291 -4.71 16.84 3.84
C GLN A 291 -3.30 17.02 3.27
N ARG A 292 -2.36 17.49 4.11
CA ARG A 292 -0.95 17.73 3.74
C ARG A 292 0.03 16.74 4.37
N GLN A 293 -0.45 15.90 5.27
CA GLN A 293 0.32 14.94 6.04
C GLN A 293 -0.58 13.71 6.29
N ASN A 294 0.00 12.64 6.84
CA ASN A 294 -0.67 11.38 7.15
C ASN A 294 -1.25 10.69 5.91
N PHE A 295 -0.36 10.38 4.98
CA PHE A 295 -0.69 9.85 3.66
C PHE A 295 -0.57 8.33 3.57
N GLU A 296 -0.19 7.68 4.68
CA GLU A 296 0.10 6.25 4.76
C GLU A 296 -1.15 5.39 4.53
N MET A 297 -2.34 5.93 4.77
CA MET A 297 -3.61 5.25 4.49
C MET A 297 -4.72 6.24 4.09
N THR A 298 -4.97 6.38 2.80
CA THR A 298 -6.00 7.27 2.23
C THR A 298 -7.40 6.62 2.20
N ASP A 299 -8.48 7.41 2.07
CA ASP A 299 -9.85 6.85 1.92
C ASP A 299 -9.96 5.92 0.71
N ALA A 300 -9.24 6.22 -0.37
CA ALA A 300 -9.22 5.39 -1.57
C ALA A 300 -8.51 4.04 -1.33
N GLU A 301 -7.41 4.03 -0.57
CA GLU A 301 -6.72 2.79 -0.16
C GLU A 301 -7.56 1.97 0.82
N ILE A 302 -8.22 2.61 1.79
CA ILE A 302 -9.15 1.91 2.69
C ILE A 302 -10.24 1.20 1.87
N ARG A 303 -10.89 1.90 0.94
CA ARG A 303 -11.95 1.31 0.09
C ARG A 303 -11.40 0.21 -0.82
N GLY A 304 -10.23 0.42 -1.43
CA GLY A 304 -9.56 -0.56 -2.29
C GLY A 304 -9.10 -1.80 -1.57
N GLY A 305 -8.46 -1.63 -0.41
CA GLY A 305 -8.03 -2.71 0.45
C GLY A 305 -9.21 -3.51 1.01
N LEU A 306 -10.29 -2.83 1.44
CA LEU A 306 -11.52 -3.51 1.86
C LEU A 306 -12.14 -4.35 0.75
N ASP A 307 -12.33 -3.76 -0.44
CA ASP A 307 -12.89 -4.46 -1.59
C ASP A 307 -12.01 -5.63 -2.02
N GLY A 308 -10.70 -5.39 -2.09
CA GLY A 308 -9.70 -6.40 -2.41
C GLY A 308 -9.76 -7.57 -1.42
N LEU A 309 -9.84 -7.28 -0.12
CA LEU A 309 -9.91 -8.29 0.93
C LEU A 309 -11.23 -9.08 0.89
N ILE A 310 -12.37 -8.41 0.72
CA ILE A 310 -13.68 -9.05 0.61
C ILE A 310 -13.69 -10.01 -0.59
N ILE A 311 -13.18 -9.55 -1.74
CA ILE A 311 -13.05 -10.41 -2.92
C ILE A 311 -12.09 -11.57 -2.63
N ALA A 312 -10.93 -11.31 -2.04
CA ALA A 312 -9.92 -12.32 -1.75
C ALA A 312 -10.43 -13.46 -0.85
N MET A 313 -11.30 -13.14 0.09
CA MET A 313 -11.90 -14.12 1.00
C MET A 313 -12.95 -15.00 0.32
N ASN A 314 -13.61 -14.52 -0.73
CA ASN A 314 -14.72 -15.21 -1.40
C ASN A 314 -14.38 -15.78 -2.78
N ILE A 315 -13.26 -15.38 -3.39
CA ILE A 315 -12.91 -15.71 -4.77
C ILE A 315 -12.77 -17.21 -5.02
N ALA A 316 -12.33 -17.99 -4.03
CA ALA A 316 -12.25 -19.45 -4.14
C ALA A 316 -13.64 -20.09 -4.34
N SER A 317 -14.66 -19.60 -3.62
CA SER A 317 -16.05 -20.05 -3.76
C SER A 317 -16.67 -19.61 -5.09
N TRP A 318 -16.40 -18.38 -5.53
CA TRP A 318 -16.91 -17.92 -6.82
C TRP A 318 -16.28 -18.64 -8.00
N ARG A 319 -15.01 -19.03 -7.89
CA ARG A 319 -14.31 -19.80 -8.93
C ARG A 319 -14.81 -21.23 -9.02
N SER A 320 -15.21 -21.85 -7.90
CA SER A 320 -15.82 -23.19 -7.95
C SER A 320 -17.21 -23.16 -8.59
N GLN A 321 -17.96 -22.07 -8.42
CA GLN A 321 -19.26 -21.86 -9.06
C GLN A 321 -19.14 -21.47 -10.54
N ALA A 322 -18.16 -20.64 -10.90
CA ALA A 322 -17.94 -20.13 -12.25
C ALA A 322 -16.43 -20.14 -12.60
N SER A 323 -15.95 -21.27 -13.11
CA SER A 323 -14.53 -21.52 -13.38
C SER A 323 -13.92 -20.65 -14.48
N SER A 324 -14.74 -20.12 -15.39
CA SER A 324 -14.31 -19.29 -16.54
C SER A 324 -14.56 -17.78 -16.35
N MET A 325 -14.85 -17.33 -15.13
CA MET A 325 -15.14 -15.92 -14.84
C MET A 325 -13.90 -15.04 -15.05
N LYS A 326 -14.01 -14.03 -15.91
CA LYS A 326 -12.95 -13.03 -16.13
C LYS A 326 -12.92 -12.01 -14.99
N LEU A 327 -11.76 -11.39 -14.79
CA LEU A 327 -11.57 -10.35 -13.77
C LEU A 327 -12.51 -9.14 -13.98
N SER A 328 -12.63 -8.64 -15.21
CA SER A 328 -13.62 -7.61 -15.55
C SER A 328 -15.05 -8.00 -15.20
N GLN A 329 -15.42 -9.26 -15.44
CA GLN A 329 -16.78 -9.75 -15.10
C GLN A 329 -16.99 -9.75 -13.59
N LEU A 330 -16.02 -10.27 -12.83
CA LEU A 330 -16.05 -10.26 -11.36
C LEU A 330 -16.24 -8.85 -10.82
N LEU A 331 -15.41 -7.90 -11.25
CA LEU A 331 -15.44 -6.53 -10.74
C LEU A 331 -16.69 -5.77 -11.19
N ARG A 332 -17.16 -6.03 -12.42
CA ARG A 332 -18.45 -5.51 -12.88
C ARG A 332 -19.60 -5.99 -11.99
N MET A 333 -19.60 -7.26 -11.59
CA MET A 333 -20.62 -7.79 -10.69
C MET A 333 -20.47 -7.22 -9.27
N TYR A 334 -19.24 -7.12 -8.75
CA TYR A 334 -18.98 -6.63 -7.39
C TYR A 334 -19.38 -5.15 -7.19
N TYR A 335 -19.12 -4.30 -8.19
CA TYR A 335 -19.55 -2.90 -8.17
C TYR A 335 -20.97 -2.68 -8.72
N SER A 336 -21.68 -3.75 -9.12
CA SER A 336 -23.10 -3.67 -9.49
C SER A 336 -24.01 -3.64 -8.27
N THR A 337 -25.30 -3.40 -8.52
CA THR A 337 -26.37 -3.45 -7.49
C THR A 337 -26.78 -4.88 -7.10
N ASN A 338 -26.40 -5.89 -7.89
CA ASN A 338 -26.86 -7.27 -7.70
C ASN A 338 -25.81 -8.13 -6.97
N GLY A 339 -24.57 -7.64 -6.86
CA GLY A 339 -23.44 -8.35 -6.29
C GLY A 339 -22.94 -9.52 -7.13
N VAL A 340 -21.92 -10.20 -6.60
CA VAL A 340 -21.25 -11.30 -7.30
C VAL A 340 -22.11 -12.55 -7.23
N LEU A 341 -22.51 -13.10 -8.38
CA LEU A 341 -23.28 -14.36 -8.48
C LEU A 341 -24.54 -14.39 -7.58
N ASN A 342 -25.22 -13.25 -7.39
CA ASN A 342 -26.36 -13.08 -6.49
C ASN A 342 -26.09 -13.45 -5.01
N SER A 343 -24.83 -13.46 -4.59
CA SER A 343 -24.44 -13.74 -3.20
C SER A 343 -24.79 -12.63 -2.21
N GLY A 344 -25.21 -11.45 -2.69
CA GLY A 344 -25.35 -10.25 -1.88
C GLY A 344 -24.01 -9.59 -1.52
N ILE A 345 -22.87 -10.14 -1.95
CA ILE A 345 -21.55 -9.54 -1.76
C ILE A 345 -21.34 -8.47 -2.85
N MET A 346 -21.28 -7.20 -2.43
CA MET A 346 -21.11 -6.04 -3.30
C MET A 346 -20.48 -4.86 -2.56
N ALA A 347 -20.01 -3.87 -3.32
CA ALA A 347 -19.30 -2.71 -2.79
C ALA A 347 -20.13 -1.85 -1.80
N CYS A 348 -21.46 -1.87 -1.86
CA CYS A 348 -22.31 -1.16 -0.89
C CYS A 348 -22.47 -1.88 0.45
N ASN A 349 -22.04 -3.15 0.55
CA ASN A 349 -22.16 -3.93 1.77
C ASN A 349 -20.84 -4.00 2.55
N ARG A 350 -19.82 -3.22 2.14
CA ARG A 350 -18.48 -3.20 2.76
C ARG A 350 -18.54 -3.10 4.28
N LYS A 351 -19.36 -2.21 4.83
CA LYS A 351 -19.49 -2.03 6.28
C LYS A 351 -19.97 -3.31 6.97
N SER A 352 -20.98 -3.96 6.41
CA SER A 352 -21.53 -5.21 6.96
C SER A 352 -20.50 -6.33 6.88
N TYR A 353 -19.84 -6.49 5.73
CA TYR A 353 -18.77 -7.48 5.57
C TYR A 353 -17.58 -7.22 6.48
N PHE A 354 -17.15 -5.97 6.62
CA PHE A 354 -16.07 -5.59 7.53
C PHE A 354 -16.40 -5.96 8.97
N ASN A 355 -17.60 -5.62 9.44
CA ASN A 355 -18.03 -5.98 10.79
C ASN A 355 -18.02 -7.50 11.01
N ASN A 356 -18.35 -8.30 9.99
CA ASN A 356 -18.31 -9.76 10.08
C ASN A 356 -16.89 -10.33 10.01
N LEU A 357 -15.99 -9.72 9.24
CA LEU A 357 -14.59 -10.13 9.12
C LEU A 357 -13.78 -9.77 10.38
N VAL A 358 -14.15 -8.68 11.05
CA VAL A 358 -13.37 -8.07 12.14
C VAL A 358 -14.14 -8.13 13.48
N GLN A 359 -15.03 -9.13 13.67
CA GLN A 359 -15.87 -9.24 14.87
C GLN A 359 -15.10 -9.19 16.21
N ASN A 360 -13.80 -9.50 16.22
CA ASN A 360 -12.98 -9.48 17.43
C ASN A 360 -11.72 -8.59 17.36
N ASP A 361 -11.50 -7.79 16.30
CA ASP A 361 -10.27 -6.98 16.02
C ASP A 361 -8.91 -7.71 16.05
N GLN A 362 -8.81 -8.87 16.70
CA GLN A 362 -7.59 -9.60 17.01
C GLN A 362 -6.89 -10.11 15.76
N THR A 363 -7.65 -10.51 14.74
CA THR A 363 -7.07 -10.97 13.46
C THR A 363 -6.38 -9.82 12.76
N MET A 364 -7.05 -8.67 12.62
CA MET A 364 -6.47 -7.48 11.98
C MET A 364 -5.27 -6.98 12.76
N VAL A 365 -5.38 -6.83 14.09
CA VAL A 365 -4.26 -6.41 14.94
C VAL A 365 -3.08 -7.38 14.84
N ALA A 366 -3.33 -8.69 14.90
CA ALA A 366 -2.27 -9.69 14.82
C ALA A 366 -1.58 -9.69 13.45
N GLN A 367 -2.34 -9.59 12.36
CA GLN A 367 -1.78 -9.50 11.00
C GLN A 367 -0.98 -8.21 10.81
N THR A 368 -1.51 -7.07 11.25
CA THR A 368 -0.81 -5.77 11.19
C THR A 368 0.46 -5.77 12.04
N SER A 369 0.41 -6.26 13.28
CA SER A 369 1.57 -6.31 14.17
C SER A 369 2.65 -7.27 13.64
N ALA A 370 2.26 -8.45 13.16
CA ALA A 370 3.20 -9.42 12.59
C ALA A 370 3.86 -8.85 11.33
N PHE A 371 3.08 -8.26 10.42
CA PHE A 371 3.63 -7.68 9.21
C PHE A 371 4.50 -6.44 9.48
N ALA A 372 4.12 -5.60 10.44
CA ALA A 372 4.92 -4.44 10.86
C ALA A 372 6.31 -4.84 11.39
N GLN A 373 6.42 -5.95 12.11
CA GLN A 373 7.74 -6.47 12.54
C GLN A 373 8.62 -6.92 11.36
N VAL A 374 8.01 -7.46 10.29
CA VAL A 374 8.75 -7.80 9.06
C VAL A 374 9.16 -6.54 8.32
N LEU A 375 8.24 -5.56 8.26
CA LEU A 375 8.41 -4.31 7.53
C LEU A 375 9.47 -3.40 8.17
N ASP A 376 9.53 -3.33 9.51
CA ASP A 376 10.57 -2.61 10.26
C ASP A 376 11.99 -2.97 9.83
N ARG A 377 12.25 -4.26 9.54
CA ARG A 377 13.56 -4.75 9.10
C ARG A 377 13.91 -4.41 7.66
N GLU A 378 12.93 -3.98 6.88
CA GLU A 378 13.08 -3.72 5.44
C GLU A 378 13.00 -2.22 5.13
N MET A 379 12.40 -1.43 6.02
CA MET A 379 12.30 0.02 5.94
C MET A 379 13.51 0.73 6.56
N GLN A 380 13.77 1.94 6.06
CA GLN A 380 14.65 2.90 6.72
C GLN A 380 13.78 3.86 7.53
N LEU A 381 13.57 3.56 8.80
CA LEU A 381 12.78 4.40 9.70
C LEU A 381 13.65 5.52 10.28
N GLY A 382 13.01 6.66 10.59
CA GLY A 382 13.67 7.77 11.30
C GLY A 382 13.89 7.51 12.79
N VAL A 383 13.40 6.38 13.31
CA VAL A 383 13.46 5.97 14.72
C VAL A 383 13.74 4.48 14.84
N THR A 384 14.29 4.06 15.97
CA THR A 384 14.47 2.64 16.32
C THR A 384 13.34 2.20 17.24
N LEU A 385 12.60 1.15 16.86
CA LEU A 385 11.42 0.70 17.59
C LEU A 385 11.66 -0.63 18.31
N SER A 386 11.07 -0.79 19.50
CA SER A 386 11.00 -2.07 20.19
C SER A 386 9.84 -2.91 19.65
N ALA A 387 9.97 -4.24 19.67
CA ALA A 387 8.90 -5.12 19.18
C ALA A 387 7.58 -4.95 19.97
N THR A 388 7.65 -4.64 21.26
CA THR A 388 6.48 -4.32 22.10
C THR A 388 5.79 -3.04 21.64
N SER A 389 6.57 -1.99 21.35
CA SER A 389 6.03 -0.72 20.83
C SER A 389 5.38 -0.91 19.46
N ILE A 390 5.97 -1.72 18.57
CA ILE A 390 5.38 -2.04 17.27
C ILE A 390 3.99 -2.68 17.43
N ALA A 391 3.83 -3.60 18.39
CA ALA A 391 2.53 -4.21 18.67
C ALA A 391 1.49 -3.19 19.17
N GLN A 392 1.90 -2.24 20.03
CA GLN A 392 1.04 -1.16 20.51
C GLN A 392 0.63 -0.20 19.37
N PHE A 393 1.58 0.18 18.52
CA PHE A 393 1.31 1.05 17.37
C PHE A 393 0.41 0.37 16.34
N ALA A 394 0.60 -0.93 16.09
CA ALA A 394 -0.30 -1.71 15.25
C ALA A 394 -1.73 -1.78 15.81
N GLN A 395 -1.88 -1.91 17.12
CA GLN A 395 -3.18 -1.86 17.79
C GLN A 395 -3.86 -0.49 17.65
N SER A 396 -3.09 0.60 17.76
CA SER A 396 -3.55 1.98 17.54
C SER A 396 -4.01 2.21 16.09
N ALA A 397 -3.23 1.73 15.11
CA ALA A 397 -3.60 1.81 13.70
C ALA A 397 -4.88 1.01 13.39
N ALA A 398 -4.97 -0.23 13.89
CA ALA A 398 -6.13 -1.09 13.71
C ALA A 398 -7.42 -0.48 14.31
N SER A 399 -7.35 0.08 15.53
CA SER A 399 -8.51 0.70 16.18
C SER A 399 -8.94 2.01 15.49
N ALA A 400 -7.99 2.78 14.95
CA ALA A 400 -8.29 3.94 14.12
C ALA A 400 -9.07 3.55 12.85
N LEU A 401 -8.68 2.46 12.18
CA LEU A 401 -9.40 1.94 11.02
C LEU A 401 -10.79 1.42 11.38
N ASP A 402 -10.93 0.64 12.45
CA ASP A 402 -12.23 0.15 12.89
C ASP A 402 -13.21 1.31 13.16
N THR A 403 -12.74 2.32 13.90
CA THR A 403 -13.50 3.55 14.17
C THR A 403 -13.86 4.28 12.87
N TYR A 404 -12.91 4.40 11.95
CA TYR A 404 -13.10 5.04 10.66
C TYR A 404 -14.18 4.33 9.83
N VAL A 405 -14.07 3.02 9.65
CA VAL A 405 -15.02 2.23 8.84
C VAL A 405 -16.42 2.26 9.47
N ARG A 406 -16.54 2.15 10.80
CA ARG A 406 -17.85 2.23 11.48
C ARG A 406 -18.52 3.59 11.31
N LYS A 407 -17.75 4.69 11.38
CA LYS A 407 -18.25 6.07 11.29
C LYS A 407 -18.49 6.54 9.86
N TYR A 408 -17.59 6.21 8.93
CA TYR A 408 -17.51 6.81 7.60
C TYR A 408 -17.80 5.85 6.44
N SER A 409 -17.97 4.55 6.69
CA SER A 409 -18.63 3.66 5.71
C SER A 409 -20.15 3.89 5.70
N LYS A 410 -20.56 5.15 5.54
CA LYS A 410 -21.88 5.45 5.00
C LYS A 410 -21.75 5.28 3.50
N ASP A 411 -22.28 4.18 2.99
CA ASP A 411 -22.68 4.07 1.60
C ASP A 411 -23.62 5.24 1.32
N LYS A 412 -23.11 6.31 0.71
CA LYS A 412 -23.88 7.52 0.36
C LYS A 412 -24.84 7.26 -0.81
N TYR A 413 -25.55 6.14 -0.77
CA TYR A 413 -26.53 5.72 -1.77
C TYR A 413 -27.64 4.89 -1.12
N VAL A 414 -28.51 5.58 -0.38
CA VAL A 414 -29.96 5.33 -0.41
C VAL A 414 -30.64 6.69 -0.54
#